data_AF-A0A078HGB5-F1
#
_entry.id   AF-A0A078HGB5-F1
#
_cell.length_a   1.000
_cell.length_b   1.000
_cell.length_c   1.000
_cell.angle_alpha   90.00
_cell.angle_beta   90.00
_cell.angle_gamma   90.00
#
_symmetry.space_group_name_H-M   'P 1'
#
loop_
_entity.id
_entity.type
_entity.pdbx_description
1 polymer ?
#
loop_
_entity_poly.entity_id
_entity_poly.type
_entity_poly.pdbx_seq_one_letter_code
_entity_poly.pdbx_strand_id
1 'polypeptide(L)'
;MNSWFWSAVFHTRDVDITKMLDYSSAVAVLGFSLILSILRTFDVRVETARVMVSAPVLALVTTHVLCINFYKLYYGWNMIVCVAMGVAQLFLWARWAAVSRHPSNWKLWVVVIASGLAMLLEIYDFPPYGGYFDAHSIWHLATVLLTILWWSFIRDDVEFRTSSLLKKSKTKAK
;
A
#
# COMPACT_ATOMS: atom_id res chain seq x y z
N MET A 1 8.56 3.74 -6.46
CA MET A 1 7.60 3.19 -7.45
C MET A 1 6.79 4.32 -8.05
N ASN A 2 6.39 4.17 -9.31
CA ASN A 2 5.75 5.20 -10.14
C ASN A 2 4.27 4.86 -10.45
N SER A 3 3.52 4.29 -9.49
CA SER A 3 2.19 3.73 -9.78
C SER A 3 1.17 4.78 -10.24
N TRP A 4 1.02 5.88 -9.49
CA TRP A 4 0.15 6.99 -9.92
C TRP A 4 0.60 7.64 -11.23
N PHE A 5 1.91 7.59 -11.57
CA PHE A 5 2.39 8.09 -12.86
C PHE A 5 1.91 7.20 -14.01
N TRP A 6 2.07 5.88 -13.91
CA TRP A 6 1.61 4.95 -14.94
C TRP A 6 0.08 4.91 -15.05
N SER A 7 -0.62 5.08 -13.93
CA SER A 7 -2.06 5.25 -13.90
C SER A 7 -2.50 6.49 -14.67
N ALA A 8 -1.87 7.65 -14.43
CA ALA A 8 -2.18 8.87 -15.17
C ALA A 8 -1.93 8.73 -16.69
N VAL A 9 -0.82 8.07 -17.07
CA VAL A 9 -0.50 7.79 -18.49
C VAL A 9 -1.56 6.86 -19.11
N PHE A 10 -1.95 5.80 -18.42
CA PHE A 10 -2.99 4.86 -18.86
C PHE A 10 -4.34 5.55 -19.05
N HIS A 11 -4.80 6.34 -18.08
CA HIS A 11 -6.09 7.06 -18.20
C HIS A 11 -6.07 8.19 -19.24
N THR A 12 -4.88 8.68 -19.63
CA THR A 12 -4.75 9.61 -20.77
C THR A 12 -4.82 8.87 -22.10
N ARG A 13 -4.25 7.66 -22.17
CA ARG A 13 -4.23 6.84 -23.38
C ARG A 13 -4.19 5.35 -23.05
N ASP A 14 -5.34 4.71 -23.20
CA ASP A 14 -5.51 3.27 -23.03
C ASP A 14 -4.94 2.52 -24.24
N VAL A 15 -3.76 1.92 -24.04
CA VAL A 15 -3.12 0.98 -24.96
C VAL A 15 -2.51 -0.16 -24.13
N ASP A 16 -2.27 -1.31 -24.75
CA ASP A 16 -1.81 -2.51 -24.04
C ASP A 16 -0.60 -2.25 -23.12
N ILE A 17 0.40 -1.49 -23.60
CA ILE A 17 1.60 -1.19 -22.82
C ILE A 17 1.32 -0.29 -21.60
N THR A 18 0.45 0.71 -21.72
CA THR A 18 0.15 1.63 -20.61
C THR A 18 -0.69 0.91 -19.56
N LYS A 19 -1.61 0.05 -19.99
CA LYS A 19 -2.38 -0.86 -19.12
C LYS A 19 -1.49 -1.84 -18.35
N MET A 20 -0.56 -2.49 -19.04
CA MET A 20 0.38 -3.43 -18.40
C MET A 20 1.25 -2.74 -17.35
N LEU A 21 1.76 -1.54 -17.66
CA LEU A 21 2.62 -0.77 -16.74
C LEU A 21 1.84 -0.24 -15.55
N ASP A 22 0.60 0.23 -15.74
CA ASP A 22 -0.29 0.62 -14.65
C ASP A 22 -0.51 -0.54 -13.68
N TYR A 23 -1.03 -1.67 -14.17
CA TYR A 23 -1.32 -2.83 -13.31
C TYR A 23 -0.06 -3.39 -12.64
N SER A 24 1.05 -3.52 -13.38
CA SER A 24 2.31 -4.03 -12.83
C SER A 24 2.83 -3.12 -11.72
N SER A 25 2.74 -1.80 -11.92
CA SER A 25 3.21 -0.82 -10.93
C SER A 25 2.33 -0.78 -9.68
N ALA A 26 1.01 -0.94 -9.82
CA ALA A 26 0.07 -1.04 -8.70
C ALA A 26 0.35 -2.30 -7.85
N VAL A 27 0.50 -3.46 -8.50
CA VAL A 27 0.85 -4.73 -7.83
C VAL A 27 2.17 -4.62 -7.09
N ALA A 28 3.19 -4.01 -7.71
CA ALA A 28 4.49 -3.80 -7.07
C ALA A 28 4.38 -2.91 -5.81
N VAL A 29 3.58 -1.84 -5.85
CA VAL A 29 3.31 -0.97 -4.70
C VAL A 29 2.61 -1.69 -3.57
N LEU A 30 1.55 -2.45 -3.88
CA LEU A 30 0.82 -3.22 -2.89
C LEU A 30 1.68 -4.31 -2.25
N GLY A 31 2.46 -5.04 -3.07
CA GLY A 31 3.35 -6.09 -2.61
C GLY A 31 4.44 -5.58 -1.67
N PHE A 32 5.11 -4.48 -2.04
CA PHE A 32 6.13 -3.87 -1.18
C PHE A 32 5.53 -3.31 0.11
N SER A 33 4.38 -2.65 0.02
CA SER A 33 3.66 -2.13 1.19
C SER A 33 3.22 -3.25 2.14
N LEU A 34 2.80 -4.39 1.60
CA LEU A 34 2.46 -5.58 2.38
C LEU A 34 3.68 -6.10 3.16
N ILE A 35 4.84 -6.22 2.52
CA ILE A 35 6.09 -6.58 3.20
C ILE A 35 6.36 -5.64 4.38
N LEU A 36 6.33 -4.32 4.13
CA LEU A 36 6.57 -3.32 5.18
C LEU A 36 5.57 -3.44 6.32
N SER A 37 4.29 -3.65 6.01
CA SER A 37 3.24 -3.81 7.02
C SER A 37 3.48 -5.02 7.92
N ILE A 38 3.90 -6.17 7.35
CA ILE A 38 4.24 -7.38 8.13
C ILE A 38 5.43 -7.10 9.03
N LEU A 39 6.54 -6.61 8.46
CA LEU A 39 7.76 -6.36 9.22
C LEU A 39 7.53 -5.36 10.36
N ARG A 40 6.74 -4.31 10.11
CA ARG A 40 6.42 -3.28 11.10
C ARG A 40 5.47 -3.78 12.19
N THR A 41 4.49 -4.60 11.83
CA THR A 41 3.45 -5.13 12.72
C THR A 41 3.96 -6.17 13.70
N PHE A 42 4.92 -6.99 13.27
CA PHE A 42 5.53 -8.03 14.12
C PHE A 42 6.91 -7.62 14.67
N ASP A 43 7.36 -6.40 14.40
CA ASP A 43 8.66 -5.85 14.80
C ASP A 43 9.82 -6.83 14.49
N VAL A 44 9.84 -7.34 13.26
CA VAL A 44 10.83 -8.32 12.80
C VAL A 44 12.17 -7.62 12.60
N ARG A 45 13.10 -7.81 13.53
CA ARG A 45 14.42 -7.15 13.53
C ARG A 45 15.55 -8.00 12.95
N VAL A 46 15.39 -9.32 12.99
CA VAL A 46 16.44 -10.26 12.55
C VAL A 46 16.47 -10.29 11.02
N GLU A 47 17.62 -10.01 10.41
CA GLU A 47 17.75 -9.86 8.97
C GLU A 47 17.31 -11.10 8.19
N THR A 48 17.73 -12.29 8.64
CA THR A 48 17.30 -13.56 8.04
C THR A 48 15.78 -13.72 8.08
N ALA A 49 15.12 -13.36 9.19
CA ALA A 49 13.67 -13.42 9.30
C ALA A 49 12.98 -12.41 8.37
N ARG A 50 13.56 -11.21 8.19
CA ARG A 50 13.05 -10.21 7.24
C ARG A 50 13.08 -10.75 5.81
N VAL A 51 14.17 -11.42 5.42
CA VAL A 51 14.28 -12.07 4.10
C VAL A 51 13.27 -13.20 3.96
N MET A 52 13.17 -14.09 4.95
CA MET A 52 12.23 -15.23 4.93
C MET A 52 10.78 -14.79 4.82
N VAL A 53 10.39 -13.68 5.45
CA VAL A 53 9.05 -13.11 5.35
C VAL A 53 8.81 -12.40 4.03
N SER A 54 9.83 -11.71 3.50
CA SER A 54 9.69 -10.91 2.27
C SER A 54 9.69 -11.78 1.02
N ALA A 55 10.48 -12.86 1.00
CA ALA A 55 10.69 -13.69 -0.19
C ALA A 55 9.40 -14.30 -0.77
N PRO A 56 8.46 -14.85 0.03
CA PRO A 56 7.20 -15.36 -0.50
C PRO A 56 6.33 -14.27 -1.15
N VAL A 57 6.28 -13.07 -0.56
CA VAL A 57 5.51 -11.95 -1.10
C VAL A 57 6.15 -11.45 -2.40
N LEU A 58 7.47 -11.34 -2.44
CA LEU A 58 8.20 -10.98 -3.66
C LEU A 58 8.01 -12.01 -4.77
N ALA A 59 8.01 -13.30 -4.45
CA ALA A 59 7.74 -14.36 -5.41
C ALA A 59 6.31 -14.22 -5.97
N LEU A 60 5.30 -14.05 -5.13
CA LEU A 60 3.91 -13.82 -5.55
C LEU A 60 3.79 -12.61 -6.47
N VAL A 61 4.35 -11.47 -6.06
CA VAL A 61 4.32 -10.21 -6.83
C VAL A 61 4.99 -10.39 -8.18
N THR A 62 6.18 -10.99 -8.20
CA THR A 62 6.94 -11.19 -9.44
C THR A 62 6.20 -12.12 -10.38
N THR A 63 5.70 -13.25 -9.89
CA THR A 63 4.92 -14.19 -10.70
C THR A 63 3.66 -13.54 -11.25
N HIS A 64 2.91 -12.80 -10.42
CA HIS A 64 1.69 -12.12 -10.87
C HIS A 64 1.97 -11.03 -11.91
N VAL A 65 3.03 -10.23 -11.74
CA VAL A 65 3.48 -9.25 -12.74
C VAL A 65 3.88 -9.95 -14.05
N LEU A 66 4.63 -11.05 -13.99
CA LEU A 66 4.96 -11.84 -15.19
C LEU A 66 3.68 -12.36 -15.87
N CYS A 67 2.70 -12.83 -15.10
CA CYS A 67 1.42 -13.25 -15.66
C CYS A 67 0.69 -12.09 -16.36
N ILE A 68 0.69 -10.88 -15.79
CA ILE A 68 0.05 -9.70 -16.42
C ILE A 68 0.70 -9.37 -17.77
N ASN A 69 2.03 -9.48 -17.87
CA ASN A 69 2.76 -9.05 -19.06
C ASN A 69 2.82 -10.12 -20.17
N PHE A 70 2.85 -11.40 -19.80
CA PHE A 70 3.06 -12.50 -20.76
C PHE A 70 1.83 -13.36 -21.01
N TYR A 71 0.78 -13.25 -20.19
CA TYR A 71 -0.45 -14.04 -20.32
C TYR A 71 -1.67 -13.12 -20.37
N LYS A 72 -2.74 -13.59 -21.04
CA LYS A 72 -4.04 -12.89 -21.04
C LYS A 72 -4.71 -13.05 -19.68
N LEU A 73 -4.37 -12.16 -18.76
CA LEU A 73 -4.99 -12.10 -17.45
C LEU A 73 -6.25 -11.23 -17.49
N TYR A 74 -7.38 -11.79 -17.08
CA TYR A 74 -8.63 -11.04 -16.97
C TYR A 74 -8.51 -10.00 -15.85
N TYR A 75 -9.00 -8.78 -16.10
CA TYR A 75 -8.98 -7.66 -15.15
C TYR A 75 -9.50 -8.04 -13.76
N GLY A 76 -10.59 -8.81 -13.70
CA GLY A 76 -11.17 -9.27 -12.43
C GLY A 76 -10.20 -10.08 -11.56
N TRP A 77 -9.27 -10.86 -12.17
CA TRP A 77 -8.26 -11.57 -11.40
C TRP A 77 -7.20 -10.63 -10.82
N ASN A 78 -6.75 -9.64 -11.59
CA ASN A 78 -5.85 -8.60 -11.08
C ASN A 78 -6.48 -7.88 -9.89
N MET A 79 -7.77 -7.54 -10.00
CA MET A 79 -8.53 -6.93 -8.92
C MET A 79 -8.57 -7.78 -7.66
N ILE A 80 -8.87 -9.08 -7.77
CA ILE A 80 -8.89 -9.99 -6.62
C ILE A 80 -7.53 -10.01 -5.91
N VAL A 81 -6.42 -10.12 -6.66
CA VAL A 81 -5.07 -10.15 -6.09
C VAL A 81 -4.73 -8.82 -5.39
N CYS A 82 -5.04 -7.69 -6.03
CA CYS A 82 -4.84 -6.35 -5.45
C CYS A 82 -5.66 -6.12 -4.18
N VAL A 83 -6.96 -6.47 -4.20
CA VAL A 83 -7.86 -6.36 -3.04
C VAL A 83 -7.39 -7.27 -1.92
N ALA A 84 -6.97 -8.51 -2.20
CA ALA A 84 -6.47 -9.42 -1.18
C ALA A 84 -5.23 -8.85 -0.46
N MET A 85 -4.24 -8.34 -1.22
CA MET A 85 -3.08 -7.67 -0.64
C MET A 85 -3.49 -6.41 0.15
N GLY A 86 -4.42 -5.63 -0.41
CA GLY A 86 -4.97 -4.41 0.19
C GLY A 86 -5.65 -4.66 1.55
N VAL A 87 -6.51 -5.67 1.63
CA VAL A 87 -7.19 -6.06 2.86
C VAL A 87 -6.20 -6.58 3.88
N ALA A 88 -5.23 -7.41 3.47
CA ALA A 88 -4.19 -7.92 4.37
C ALA A 88 -3.37 -6.78 5.01
N GLN A 89 -2.93 -5.79 4.23
CA GLN A 89 -2.19 -4.66 4.78
C GLN A 89 -3.04 -3.80 5.71
N LEU A 90 -4.34 -3.62 5.43
CA LEU A 90 -5.24 -2.86 6.31
C LEU A 90 -5.39 -3.53 7.67
N PHE A 91 -5.57 -4.84 7.70
CA PHE A 91 -5.62 -5.59 8.96
C PHE A 91 -4.31 -5.50 9.75
N LEU A 92 -3.17 -5.59 9.08
CA LEU A 92 -1.86 -5.47 9.73
C LEU A 92 -1.66 -4.07 10.32
N TRP A 93 -1.96 -3.02 9.56
CA TRP A 93 -1.85 -1.64 10.06
C TRP A 93 -2.86 -1.33 11.17
N ALA A 94 -4.09 -1.84 11.09
CA ALA A 94 -5.09 -1.72 12.16
C ALA A 94 -4.59 -2.40 13.45
N ARG A 95 -4.07 -3.63 13.34
CA ARG A 95 -3.46 -4.35 14.47
C ARG A 95 -2.30 -3.56 15.05
N TRP A 96 -1.40 -3.05 14.21
CA TRP A 96 -0.28 -2.26 14.68
C TRP A 96 -0.77 -0.99 15.38
N ALA A 97 -1.74 -0.26 14.84
CA ALA A 97 -2.30 0.94 15.43
C ALA A 97 -2.96 0.68 16.80
N ALA A 98 -3.64 -0.46 16.94
CA ALA A 98 -4.30 -0.87 18.18
C ALA A 98 -3.31 -1.24 19.30
N VAL A 99 -2.19 -1.86 18.94
CA VAL A 99 -1.19 -2.32 19.92
C VAL A 99 -0.11 -1.26 20.19
N SER A 100 0.21 -0.45 19.19
CA SER A 100 1.21 0.60 19.28
C SER A 100 0.74 1.72 20.22
N ARG A 101 1.67 2.29 20.99
CA ARG A 101 1.44 3.52 21.78
C ARG A 101 2.03 4.76 21.08
N HIS A 102 2.09 4.73 19.76
CA HIS A 102 2.71 5.80 18.98
C HIS A 102 1.84 7.07 19.03
N PRO A 103 2.42 8.26 19.30
CA PRO A 103 1.66 9.51 19.45
C PRO A 103 0.86 9.89 18.19
N SER A 104 1.38 9.55 17.01
CA SER A 104 0.71 9.80 15.72
C SER A 104 -0.21 8.67 15.24
N ASN A 105 -0.65 7.76 16.13
CA ASN A 105 -1.56 6.66 15.78
C ASN A 105 -2.87 7.12 15.13
N TRP A 106 -3.35 8.32 15.45
CA TRP A 106 -4.57 8.86 14.85
C TRP A 106 -4.46 8.99 13.33
N LYS A 107 -3.30 9.41 12.81
CA LYS A 107 -3.04 9.53 11.36
C LYS A 107 -3.17 8.16 10.69
N LEU A 108 -2.65 7.14 11.36
CA LEU A 108 -2.74 5.77 10.87
C LEU A 108 -4.16 5.24 10.84
N TRP A 109 -4.95 5.47 11.91
CA TRP A 109 -6.35 5.08 11.92
C TRP A 109 -7.15 5.75 10.81
N VAL A 110 -6.92 7.05 10.57
CA VAL A 110 -7.53 7.76 9.44
C VAL A 110 -7.13 7.12 8.11
N VAL A 111 -5.83 6.84 7.90
CA VAL A 111 -5.35 6.18 6.68
C VAL A 111 -5.99 4.80 6.50
N VAL A 112 -6.05 3.97 7.54
CA VAL A 112 -6.65 2.62 7.47
C VAL A 112 -8.13 2.70 7.11
N ILE A 113 -8.92 3.50 7.83
CA ILE A 113 -10.37 3.59 7.61
C ILE A 113 -10.65 4.18 6.23
N ALA A 114 -10.03 5.30 5.90
CA ALA A 114 -10.26 5.97 4.62
C ALA A 114 -9.74 5.17 3.43
N SER A 115 -8.65 4.40 3.57
CA SER A 115 -8.20 3.47 2.51
C SER A 115 -9.17 2.31 2.33
N GLY A 116 -9.78 1.81 3.42
CA GLY A 116 -10.86 0.83 3.34
C GLY A 116 -12.08 1.38 2.59
N LEU A 117 -12.50 2.61 2.91
CA LEU A 117 -13.59 3.29 2.20
C LEU A 117 -13.26 3.55 0.73
N ALA A 118 -12.02 3.97 0.42
CA ALA A 118 -11.57 4.13 -0.95
C ALA A 118 -11.67 2.79 -1.69
N MET A 119 -11.17 1.69 -1.11
CA MET A 119 -11.28 0.37 -1.73
C MET A 119 -12.72 -0.04 -2.04
N LEU A 120 -13.71 0.39 -1.25
CA LEU A 120 -15.13 0.14 -1.56
C LEU A 120 -15.60 0.91 -2.81
N LEU A 121 -15.08 2.11 -3.07
CA LEU A 121 -15.37 2.84 -4.31
C LEU A 121 -14.90 2.04 -5.54
N GLU A 122 -13.70 1.48 -5.45
CA GLU A 122 -13.13 0.65 -6.51
C GLU A 122 -13.93 -0.64 -6.74
N ILE A 123 -14.50 -1.24 -5.69
CA ILE A 123 -15.29 -2.47 -5.79
C ILE A 123 -16.71 -2.19 -6.31
N TYR A 124 -17.34 -1.11 -5.84
CA TYR A 124 -18.72 -0.80 -6.19
C TYR A 124 -18.85 -0.20 -7.60
N ASP A 125 -17.81 0.51 -8.06
CA ASP A 125 -17.64 1.01 -9.43
C ASP A 125 -18.90 1.66 -10.04
N PHE A 126 -19.44 2.67 -9.36
CA PHE A 126 -20.64 3.36 -9.81
C PHE A 126 -20.39 4.22 -11.07
N PRO A 127 -21.38 4.33 -11.98
CA PRO A 127 -21.25 5.09 -13.22
C PRO A 127 -21.12 6.60 -12.97
N PRO A 128 -20.53 7.36 -13.91
CA PRO A 128 -20.23 8.78 -13.72
C PRO A 128 -21.47 9.61 -13.35
N TYR A 129 -21.37 10.35 -12.24
CA TYR A 129 -22.40 11.27 -11.80
C TYR A 129 -22.34 12.55 -12.63
N GLY A 130 -23.38 12.81 -13.43
CA GLY A 130 -23.47 13.98 -14.30
C GLY A 130 -22.37 14.07 -15.37
N GLY A 131 -21.65 12.97 -15.64
CA GLY A 131 -20.54 12.94 -16.59
C GLY A 131 -19.21 13.53 -16.08
N TYR A 132 -19.11 13.91 -14.80
CA TYR A 132 -17.92 14.57 -14.25
C TYR A 132 -17.00 13.61 -13.50
N PHE A 133 -17.55 12.85 -12.57
CA PHE A 133 -16.79 11.94 -11.71
C PHE A 133 -17.55 10.62 -11.52
N ASP A 134 -16.81 9.53 -11.63
CA ASP A 134 -17.22 8.16 -11.33
C ASP A 134 -16.57 7.68 -10.02
N ALA A 135 -16.85 6.44 -9.62
CA ALA A 135 -16.25 5.88 -8.42
C ALA A 135 -14.71 5.81 -8.51
N HIS A 136 -14.18 5.46 -9.67
CA HIS A 136 -12.77 5.25 -9.91
C HIS A 136 -11.94 6.55 -9.85
N SER A 137 -12.44 7.65 -10.41
CA SER A 137 -11.82 8.98 -10.31
C SER A 137 -11.81 9.51 -8.88
N ILE A 138 -12.88 9.26 -8.10
CA ILE A 138 -12.90 9.60 -6.67
C ILE A 138 -11.91 8.71 -5.89
N TRP A 139 -11.79 7.44 -6.26
CA TRP A 139 -10.79 6.54 -5.69
C TRP A 139 -9.36 7.08 -5.88
N HIS A 140 -9.01 7.51 -7.10
CA HIS A 140 -7.72 8.14 -7.39
C HIS A 140 -7.47 9.38 -6.52
N LEU A 141 -8.45 10.29 -6.46
CA LEU A 141 -8.33 11.50 -5.65
C LEU A 141 -8.12 11.17 -4.16
N ALA A 142 -8.92 10.23 -3.63
CA ALA A 142 -8.83 9.80 -2.24
C ALA A 142 -7.45 9.20 -1.94
N THR A 143 -6.93 8.31 -2.78
CA THR A 143 -5.65 7.63 -2.55
C THR A 143 -4.45 8.60 -2.63
N VAL A 144 -4.50 9.63 -3.48
CA VAL A 144 -3.48 10.69 -3.52
C VAL A 144 -3.47 11.48 -2.20
N LEU A 145 -4.62 11.94 -1.73
CA LEU A 145 -4.72 12.69 -0.47
C LEU A 145 -4.30 11.84 0.74
N LEU A 146 -4.68 10.57 0.77
CA LEU A 146 -4.27 9.63 1.80
C LEU A 146 -2.76 9.40 1.80
N THR A 147 -2.11 9.42 0.63
CA THR A 147 -0.65 9.28 0.53
C THR A 147 0.08 10.43 1.22
N ILE A 148 -0.46 11.66 1.18
CA ILE A 148 0.11 12.81 1.89
C ILE A 148 0.06 12.57 3.41
N LEU A 149 -1.09 12.12 3.93
CA LEU A 149 -1.25 11.82 5.35
C LEU A 149 -0.37 10.63 5.78
N TRP A 150 -0.29 9.60 4.94
CA TRP A 150 0.56 8.43 5.12
C TRP A 150 2.04 8.80 5.24
N TRP A 151 2.52 9.68 4.34
CA TRP A 151 3.88 10.20 4.41
C TRP A 151 4.14 10.97 5.70
N SER A 152 3.17 11.79 6.15
CA SER A 152 3.30 12.48 7.43
C SER A 152 3.39 11.51 8.60
N PHE A 153 2.64 10.40 8.60
CA PHE A 153 2.75 9.37 9.63
C PHE A 153 4.12 8.67 9.59
N ILE A 154 4.63 8.31 8.41
CA ILE A 154 5.95 7.68 8.25
C ILE A 154 7.05 8.56 8.83
N ARG A 155 7.02 9.87 8.53
CA ARG A 155 8.00 10.82 9.06
C ARG A 155 7.99 10.81 10.60
N ASP A 156 6.81 10.90 11.20
CA ASP A 156 6.67 10.88 12.66
C ASP A 156 7.18 9.55 13.25
N ASP A 157 6.90 8.41 12.60
CA ASP A 157 7.37 7.08 13.06
C ASP A 157 8.90 6.96 13.05
N VAL A 158 9.55 7.50 12.02
CA VAL A 158 11.01 7.53 11.90
C VAL A 158 11.62 8.40 13.00
N GLU A 159 11.06 9.59 13.24
CA GLU A 159 11.51 10.49 14.30
C GLU A 159 11.36 9.86 15.70
N PHE A 160 10.22 9.21 15.95
CA PHE A 160 9.95 8.50 17.20
C PHE A 160 10.93 7.35 17.44
N ARG A 161 11.13 6.49 16.43
CA ARG A 161 12.08 5.37 16.52
C ARG A 161 13.50 5.85 16.75
N THR A 162 13.96 6.84 15.99
CA THR A 162 15.32 7.39 16.12
C THR A 162 15.56 7.97 17.52
N SER A 163 14.61 8.74 18.03
CA SER A 163 14.66 9.32 19.37
C SER A 163 14.73 8.24 20.46
N SER A 164 13.96 7.16 20.32
CA SER A 164 13.96 6.04 21.27
C SER A 164 15.31 5.31 21.32
N LEU A 165 15.95 5.12 20.16
CA LEU A 165 17.27 4.47 20.06
C LEU A 165 18.37 5.34 20.66
N LEU A 166 18.36 6.65 20.39
CA LEU A 166 19.31 7.59 20.96
C LEU A 166 19.21 7.66 22.49
N LYS A 167 17.99 7.68 23.04
CA LYS A 167 17.78 7.64 24.49
C LYS A 167 18.33 6.33 25.09
N LYS A 168 18.04 5.18 24.48
CA LYS A 168 18.53 3.88 24.94
C LYS A 168 20.06 3.76 24.90
N SER A 169 20.70 4.33 23.87
CA SER A 169 22.16 4.39 23.76
C SER A 169 22.78 5.21 24.89
N LYS A 170 22.23 6.41 25.18
CA LYS A 170 22.69 7.26 26.29
C LYS A 170 22.55 6.60 27.66
N THR A 171 21.50 5.83 27.90
CA THR A 171 21.32 5.09 29.16
C THR A 171 22.32 3.96 29.31
N LYS A 172 22.73 3.29 28.22
CA LYS A 172 23.74 2.21 28.27
C LYS A 172 25.18 2.72 28.45
N ALA A 173 25.44 3.98 28.14
CA ALA A 173 26.77 4.60 28.25
C ALA A 173 27.02 5.23 29.64
N LYS A 174 26.02 5.27 30.51
CA LYS A 174 26.13 5.65 31.93
C LYS A 174 26.15 4.41 32.80
#